data_AF-U3TWH2-F1
#
_entry.id   AF-U3TWH2-F1
#
_cell.length_a   1.000
_cell.length_b   1.000
_cell.length_c   1.000
_cell.angle_alpha   90.00
_cell.angle_beta   90.00
_cell.angle_gamma   90.00
#
_symmetry.space_group_name_H-M   'P 1'
#
loop_
_entity.id
_entity.type
_entity.pdbx_description
1 polymer ?
#
loop_
_entity_poly.entity_id
_entity_poly.type
_entity_poly.pdbx_seq_one_letter_code
_entity_poly.pdbx_strand_id
1 'polypeptide(L)'
;MPALKQRYQWIIFHLPVDLLPWKQTFIPAADRLLQLLTLDANCQLRLHRAHFSPQTLFLINQFNANSQLQQDLHQLWLRSLKNLIPLVIHRDEALASEEINTLANWLLLHVAGGGA
;
A
#
# COMPACT_ATOMS: atom_id res chain seq x y z
N MET A 1 -14.76 -4.09 -15.29
CA MET A 1 -15.93 -4.55 -14.51
C MET A 1 -17.00 -3.46 -14.47
N PRO A 2 -17.88 -3.36 -15.49
CA PRO A 2 -18.79 -2.21 -15.63
C PRO A 2 -19.90 -2.17 -14.57
N ALA A 3 -20.53 -3.31 -14.27
CA ALA A 3 -21.66 -3.38 -13.36
C ALA A 3 -21.31 -2.99 -11.90
N LEU A 4 -20.12 -3.37 -11.42
CA LEU A 4 -19.67 -2.98 -10.08
C LEU A 4 -19.27 -1.50 -10.02
N LYS A 5 -18.62 -0.99 -11.08
CA LYS A 5 -18.26 0.44 -11.18
C LYS A 5 -19.48 1.38 -11.22
N GLN A 6 -20.64 0.89 -11.68
CA GLN A 6 -21.90 1.65 -11.64
C GLN A 6 -22.56 1.68 -10.26
N ARG A 7 -22.24 0.72 -9.38
CA ARG A 7 -22.94 0.52 -8.09
C ARG A 7 -22.13 0.99 -6.89
N TYR A 8 -20.81 0.91 -6.98
CA TYR A 8 -19.89 1.24 -5.90
C TYR A 8 -18.87 2.26 -6.40
N GLN A 9 -18.71 3.35 -5.67
CA GLN A 9 -17.63 4.31 -5.94
C GLN A 9 -16.25 3.71 -5.65
N TRP A 10 -16.19 2.78 -4.70
CA TRP A 10 -14.95 2.22 -4.16
C TRP A 10 -15.06 0.70 -4.06
N ILE A 11 -14.08 -0.01 -4.60
CA ILE A 11 -13.99 -1.47 -4.50
C ILE A 11 -12.56 -1.81 -4.10
N ILE A 12 -12.42 -2.42 -2.92
CA ILE A 12 -11.14 -2.84 -2.39
C ILE A 12 -11.07 -4.35 -2.49
N PHE A 13 -10.03 -4.86 -3.14
CA PHE A 13 -9.76 -6.29 -3.25
C PHE A 13 -8.54 -6.63 -2.42
N HIS A 14 -8.71 -7.53 -1.45
CA HIS A 14 -7.58 -8.10 -0.71
C HIS A 14 -7.04 -9.29 -1.50
N LEU A 15 -5.82 -9.14 -2.03
CA LEU A 15 -5.17 -10.14 -2.87
C LEU A 15 -4.15 -10.93 -2.04
N PRO A 16 -4.01 -12.25 -2.25
CA PRO A 16 -2.94 -13.03 -1.62
C PRO A 16 -1.56 -12.49 -2.06
N VAL A 17 -0.46 -12.84 -1.40
CA VAL A 17 0.89 -12.42 -1.84
C VAL A 17 1.30 -13.10 -3.15
N ASP A 18 0.90 -14.35 -3.35
CA ASP A 18 1.38 -15.19 -4.46
C ASP A 18 0.93 -14.70 -5.84
N LEU A 19 1.80 -14.85 -6.82
CA LEU A 19 1.60 -14.37 -8.19
C LEU A 19 0.74 -15.37 -8.98
N LEU A 20 -0.54 -15.43 -8.61
CA LEU A 20 -1.52 -16.28 -9.28
C LEU A 20 -1.78 -15.80 -10.71
N PRO A 21 -2.07 -16.70 -11.67
CA PRO A 21 -2.21 -16.35 -13.10
C PRO A 21 -3.21 -15.21 -13.36
N TRP A 22 -4.33 -15.20 -12.63
CA TRP A 22 -5.37 -14.18 -12.78
C TRP A 22 -4.93 -12.78 -12.33
N LYS A 23 -3.88 -12.66 -11.49
CA LYS A 23 -3.34 -11.35 -11.10
C LYS A 23 -2.71 -10.60 -12.27
N GLN A 24 -2.14 -11.31 -13.24
CA GLN A 24 -1.51 -10.69 -14.40
C GLN A 24 -2.53 -9.92 -15.25
N THR A 25 -3.77 -10.39 -15.29
CA THR A 25 -4.89 -9.72 -15.97
C THR A 25 -5.56 -8.68 -15.08
N PHE A 26 -5.57 -8.90 -13.76
CA PHE A 26 -6.26 -8.05 -12.80
C PHE A 26 -5.47 -6.78 -12.43
N ILE A 27 -4.16 -6.89 -12.22
CA ILE A 27 -3.31 -5.76 -11.82
C ILE A 27 -3.35 -4.61 -12.82
N PRO A 28 -3.26 -4.84 -14.16
CA PRO A 28 -3.37 -3.77 -15.14
C PRO A 28 -4.76 -3.11 -15.19
N ALA A 29 -5.81 -3.84 -14.81
CA ALA A 29 -7.18 -3.34 -14.81
C ALA A 29 -7.55 -2.56 -13.55
N ALA A 30 -6.71 -2.60 -12.50
CA ALA A 30 -6.92 -1.88 -11.26
C ALA A 30 -6.48 -0.41 -11.39
N ASP A 31 -7.31 0.51 -10.91
CA ASP A 31 -7.03 1.95 -10.98
C ASP A 31 -5.83 2.33 -10.08
N ARG A 32 -5.65 1.64 -8.94
CA ARG A 32 -4.49 1.74 -8.05
C ARG A 32 -4.19 0.38 -7.42
N LEU A 33 -2.92 0.15 -7.07
CA LEU A 33 -2.49 -1.02 -6.31
C LEU A 33 -1.88 -0.55 -4.98
N LEU A 34 -2.40 -1.02 -3.85
CA LEU A 34 -1.82 -0.73 -2.54
C LEU A 34 -1.01 -1.94 -2.07
N GLN A 35 0.28 -1.74 -1.80
CA GLN A 35 1.17 -2.78 -1.30
C GLN A 35 1.62 -2.45 0.13
N LEU A 36 1.35 -3.38 1.05
CA LEU A 36 1.78 -3.30 2.44
C LEU A 36 3.25 -3.73 2.55
N LEU A 37 4.06 -2.92 3.21
CA LEU A 37 5.48 -3.17 3.44
C LEU A 37 5.76 -3.31 4.93
N THR A 38 6.61 -4.26 5.29
CA THR A 38 7.20 -4.36 6.62
C THR A 38 8.62 -3.83 6.57
N LEU A 39 9.03 -3.06 7.58
CA LEU A 39 10.39 -2.50 7.65
C LEU A 39 11.38 -3.57 8.13
N ASP A 40 11.72 -4.49 7.24
CA ASP A 40 12.69 -5.54 7.48
C ASP A 40 13.63 -5.73 6.26
N ALA A 41 14.75 -6.41 6.50
CA ALA A 41 15.76 -6.65 5.47
C ALA A 41 15.24 -7.49 4.29
N ASN A 42 14.31 -8.42 4.53
CA ASN A 42 13.74 -9.25 3.47
C ASN A 42 12.86 -8.42 2.52
N CYS A 43 12.09 -7.49 3.08
CA CYS A 43 11.29 -6.53 2.32
C CYS A 43 12.19 -5.60 1.51
N GLN A 44 13.30 -5.11 2.08
CA GLN A 44 14.29 -4.33 1.35
C GLN A 44 14.85 -5.09 0.13
N LEU A 45 15.21 -6.36 0.30
CA LEU A 45 15.70 -7.20 -0.78
C LEU A 45 14.62 -7.43 -1.86
N ARG A 46 13.36 -7.61 -1.47
CA ARG A 46 12.24 -7.75 -2.41
C ARG A 46 11.97 -6.45 -3.16
N LEU A 47 11.97 -5.30 -2.47
CA LEU A 47 11.78 -3.97 -3.07
C LEU A 47 12.83 -3.68 -4.15
N HIS A 48 14.09 -4.06 -3.90
CA HIS A 48 15.17 -3.84 -4.86
C HIS A 48 15.09 -4.78 -6.08
N ARG A 49 14.51 -5.97 -5.94
CA ARG A 49 14.43 -6.96 -7.02
C ARG A 49 13.13 -6.89 -7.83
N ALA A 50 12.07 -6.35 -7.24
CA ALA A 50 10.76 -6.33 -7.86
C ALA A 50 10.59 -5.10 -8.77
N HIS A 51 9.89 -5.30 -9.89
CA HIS A 51 9.42 -4.22 -10.72
C HIS A 51 7.97 -3.91 -10.34
N PHE A 52 7.71 -2.66 -9.98
CA PHE A 52 6.39 -2.19 -9.60
C PHE A 52 5.75 -1.37 -10.73
N SER A 53 4.44 -1.53 -10.89
CA SER A 53 3.67 -0.68 -11.81
C SER A 53 3.63 0.76 -11.28
N PRO A 54 3.63 1.80 -12.13
CA PRO A 54 3.54 3.20 -11.70
C PRO A 54 2.34 3.54 -10.80
N GLN A 55 1.25 2.75 -10.90
CA GLN A 55 0.05 2.91 -10.08
C GLN A 55 0.13 2.23 -8.69
N THR A 56 1.30 1.70 -8.34
CA THR A 56 1.56 1.06 -7.05
C THR A 56 1.85 2.13 -6.00
N LEU A 57 1.10 2.07 -4.91
CA LEU A 57 1.27 2.86 -3.70
C LEU A 57 1.81 1.94 -2.61
N PHE A 58 2.72 2.45 -1.79
CA PHE A 58 3.31 1.70 -0.70
C PHE A 58 2.82 2.22 0.64
N LEU A 59 2.46 1.32 1.54
CA LEU A 59 2.06 1.65 2.91
C LEU A 59 2.89 0.82 3.87
N ILE A 60 3.51 1.48 4.86
CA ILE A 60 4.27 0.78 5.88
C ILE A 60 3.29 0.22 6.92
N ASN A 61 3.47 -1.06 7.23
CA ASN A 61 2.69 -1.80 8.19
C ASN A 61 3.60 -2.44 9.25
N GLN A 62 3.05 -2.62 10.46
CA GLN A 62 3.71 -3.21 11.62
C GLN A 62 4.99 -2.46 12.02
N PHE A 63 4.97 -1.13 11.95
CA PHE A 63 6.10 -0.32 12.35
C PHE A 63 6.29 -0.35 13.86
N ASN A 64 7.49 -0.70 14.30
CA ASN A 64 7.91 -0.67 15.68
C ASN A 64 8.81 0.54 15.90
N ALA A 65 8.27 1.57 16.54
CA ALA A 65 9.00 2.79 16.86
C ALA A 65 10.19 2.54 17.81
N ASN A 66 10.21 1.44 18.56
CA ASN A 66 11.33 1.12 19.44
C ASN A 66 12.51 0.45 18.71
N SER A 67 12.37 0.14 17.42
CA SER A 67 13.43 -0.49 16.63
C SER A 67 14.23 0.53 15.83
N GLN A 68 15.48 0.77 16.23
CA GLN A 68 16.39 1.67 15.51
C GLN A 68 16.53 1.29 14.03
N LEU A 69 16.65 -0.02 13.74
CA LEU A 69 16.74 -0.52 12.36
C LEU A 69 15.52 -0.13 11.53
N GLN A 70 14.31 -0.21 12.10
CA GLN A 70 13.09 0.18 11.38
C GLN A 70 13.00 1.68 11.18
N GLN A 71 13.44 2.49 12.15
CA GLN A 71 13.51 3.94 12.00
C GLN A 71 14.46 4.33 10.87
N ASP A 72 15.64 3.72 10.81
CA ASP A 72 16.64 3.98 9.77
C ASP A 72 16.13 3.58 8.38
N LEU A 73 15.52 2.39 8.26
CA LEU A 73 14.87 1.93 7.03
C LEU A 73 13.72 2.85 6.62
N HIS A 74 12.92 3.33 7.56
CA HIS A 74 11.82 4.24 7.29
C HIS A 74 12.31 5.56 6.68
N GLN A 75 13.34 6.17 7.28
CA GLN A 75 13.96 7.38 6.76
C GLN A 75 14.61 7.17 5.39
N LEU A 76 15.24 6.02 5.17
CA LEU A 76 15.78 5.65 3.87
C LEU A 76 14.67 5.55 2.81
N TRP A 77 13.55 4.90 3.12
CA TRP A 77 12.45 4.67 2.19
C TRP A 77 11.66 5.93 1.88
N LEU A 78 11.45 6.81 2.86
CA LEU A 78 10.89 8.15 2.62
C LEU A 78 11.68 8.96 1.58
N ARG A 79 13.00 8.76 1.51
CA ARG A 79 13.88 9.47 0.55
C ARG A 79 14.01 8.77 -0.80
N SER A 80 13.94 7.44 -0.82
CA SER A 80 14.29 6.63 -1.99
C SER A 80 13.09 6.01 -2.72
N LEU A 81 12.01 5.69 -1.99
CA LEU A 81 10.85 4.98 -2.53
C LEU A 81 9.80 5.98 -3.03
N LYS A 82 9.56 5.98 -4.34
CA LYS A 82 8.47 6.76 -4.94
C LYS A 82 7.12 6.13 -4.56
N ASN A 83 6.09 6.96 -4.44
CA ASN A 83 4.72 6.54 -4.10
C ASN A 83 4.56 5.90 -2.71
N LEU A 84 5.48 6.17 -1.79
CA LEU A 84 5.29 5.85 -0.39
C LEU A 84 4.26 6.81 0.22
N ILE A 85 3.21 6.24 0.79
CA ILE A 85 2.17 7.00 1.50
C ILE A 85 2.80 7.54 2.80
N PRO A 86 2.63 8.83 3.13
CA PRO A 86 3.15 9.43 4.36
C PRO A 86 2.28 9.05 5.58
N LEU A 87 1.92 7.78 5.68
CA LEU A 87 1.17 7.17 6.76
C LEU A 87 1.84 5.84 7.11
N VAL A 88 1.92 5.54 8.40
CA VAL A 88 2.55 4.34 8.92
C VAL A 88 1.58 3.70 9.90
N ILE A 89 1.36 2.39 9.74
CA ILE A 89 0.56 1.59 10.68
C ILE A 89 1.50 1.01 11.74
N HIS A 90 1.30 1.40 12.99
CA HIS A 90 2.13 0.94 14.10
C HIS A 90 1.80 -0.50 14.51
N ARG A 91 2.82 -1.28 14.89
CA ARG A 91 2.66 -2.69 15.30
C ARG A 91 1.76 -2.84 16.51
N ASP A 92 1.88 -1.92 17.46
CA ASP A 92 1.11 -1.95 18.72
C ASP A 92 -0.33 -1.44 18.51
N GLU A 93 -0.59 -0.80 17.36
CA GLU A 93 -1.89 -0.26 16.96
C GLU A 93 -2.55 -1.09 15.85
N ALA A 94 -2.12 -2.34 15.65
CA ALA A 94 -2.47 -3.18 14.48
C ALA A 94 -3.97 -3.47 14.26
N LEU A 95 -4.89 -2.89 15.03
CA LEU A 95 -6.30 -2.76 14.66
C LEU A 95 -6.98 -1.55 15.34
N ALA A 96 -6.27 -0.44 15.57
CA ALA A 96 -6.92 0.79 16.02
C ALA A 96 -7.74 1.33 14.85
N SER A 97 -9.06 1.33 14.98
CA SER A 97 -10.02 1.82 13.97
C SER A 97 -9.68 3.21 13.40
N GLU A 98 -8.90 4.01 14.14
CA GLU A 98 -8.43 5.33 13.74
C GLU A 98 -7.41 5.29 12.59
N GLU A 99 -6.46 4.34 12.58
CA GLU A 99 -5.49 4.23 11.47
C GLU A 99 -6.18 3.75 10.17
N ILE A 100 -7.19 2.86 10.29
CA ILE A 100 -8.02 2.43 9.16
C ILE A 100 -8.81 3.60 8.58
N ASN A 101 -9.43 4.42 9.44
CA ASN A 101 -10.14 5.62 9.00
C ASN A 101 -9.19 6.65 8.37
N THR A 102 -7.99 6.80 8.90
CA THR A 102 -6.97 7.69 8.35
C THR A 102 -6.50 7.22 6.98
N LEU A 103 -6.28 5.91 6.82
CA LEU A 103 -5.97 5.31 5.52
C LEU A 103 -7.14 5.47 4.54
N ALA A 104 -8.37 5.20 4.98
CA ALA A 104 -9.56 5.35 4.15
C ALA A 104 -9.74 6.80 3.67
N ASN A 105 -9.57 7.77 4.57
CA ASN A 105 -9.61 9.20 4.25
C ASN A 105 -8.48 9.61 3.30
N TRP A 106 -7.25 9.13 3.55
CA TRP A 106 -6.13 9.41 2.66
C TRP A 106 -6.39 8.87 1.25
N LEU A 107 -6.86 7.62 1.16
CA LEU A 107 -7.23 7.04 -0.11
C LEU A 107 -8.33 7.89 -0.76
N LEU A 108 -9.40 8.26 -0.03
CA LEU A 108 -10.49 9.09 -0.56
C LEU A 108 -9.96 10.38 -1.20
N LEU A 109 -9.04 11.07 -0.53
CA LEU A 109 -8.48 12.32 -1.02
C LEU A 109 -7.54 12.14 -2.24
N HIS A 110 -6.76 11.05 -2.28
CA HIS A 110 -5.65 10.91 -3.25
C HIS A 110 -5.92 9.92 -4.38
N VAL A 111 -6.94 9.06 -4.24
CA VAL A 111 -7.30 8.02 -5.20
C VAL A 111 -8.66 8.28 -5.85
N ALA A 112 -9.67 8.81 -5.14
CA ALA A 112 -10.94 9.18 -5.79
C ALA A 112 -10.89 10.50 -6.57
N GLY A 113 -9.88 11.35 -6.34
CA GLY A 113 -9.71 12.64 -7.03
C GLY A 113 -9.41 12.55 -8.54
N GLY A 114 -9.43 11.35 -9.14
CA GLY A 114 -9.24 11.16 -10.58
C GLY A 114 -10.49 11.28 -11.44
N GLY A 115 -11.61 11.76 -10.87
CA GLY A 115 -12.86 12.01 -11.58
C GLY A 115 -13.10 13.51 -11.79
N ALA A 116 -12.44 14.09 -12.78
CA ALA A 116 -12.88 15.30 -13.49
C ALA A 116 -12.70 15.06 -14.99
#